data_AF-A0A7S1EWS0-F1
#
_entry.id   AF-A0A7S1EWS0-F1
#
_cell.length_a   1.000
_cell.length_b   1.000
_cell.length_c   1.000
_cell.angle_alpha   90.00
_cell.angle_beta   90.00
_cell.angle_gamma   90.00
#
_symmetry.space_group_name_H-M   'P 1'
#
loop_
_entity.id
_entity.type
_entity.pdbx_description
1 polymer ?
#
loop_
_entity_poly.entity_id
_entity_poly.type
_entity_poly.pdbx_seq_one_letter_code
_entity_poly.pdbx_strand_id
1 'polypeptide(L)'
;MGARMCCFKNVQELRESVISRVGSLSRVGSLTGSRIEVGDDLAVRPVHGLVANRMGMLYQGVKDESVSEVVTPRGTSLSEVPIKRLAPGKWQATGIHKHQATKVGLRRLDIMLDGKDADVFPDTYIMKKKLLQDIIDGRMQFNAVPLSDVSAAQYDVRQLSLVQVLRIRVRNLDCDFTGEVHKSFMSMVDAKLFEEVGRKAMGNASVPDGQSLVELGMHALSLLAISTRIPAPVSWVWWLSSSCRLYFDVTSFSCVSSSFPVGGVLEATDYGKRDVVSNTEMMDWQIKHVLQEEDLKTYKAFSRSNSKLILGDVISTKVLAESLEGLRSDGSRPPLWASQRTSPRSQETTPVNAAS
;
A
#
# COMPACT_ATOMS: atom_id res chain seq x y z
N MET A 1 -16.11 12.44 -47.41
CA MET A 1 -16.47 13.85 -47.14
C MET A 1 -15.87 14.24 -45.78
N GLY A 2 -15.20 15.38 -45.72
CA GLY A 2 -14.08 15.65 -44.80
C GLY A 2 -14.40 15.64 -43.30
N ALA A 3 -13.46 15.09 -42.53
CA ALA A 3 -13.43 15.22 -41.07
C ALA A 3 -12.96 16.64 -40.70
N ARG A 4 -13.86 17.44 -40.12
CA ARG A 4 -13.49 18.71 -39.49
C ARG A 4 -12.85 18.43 -38.13
N MET A 5 -11.61 18.87 -37.97
CA MET A 5 -10.91 18.86 -36.69
C MET A 5 -11.42 20.04 -35.85
N CYS A 6 -12.13 19.76 -34.76
CA CYS A 6 -12.57 20.78 -33.81
C CYS A 6 -11.46 20.98 -32.77
N CYS A 7 -10.83 22.16 -32.76
CA CYS A 7 -9.95 22.58 -31.67
C CYS A 7 -10.82 23.15 -30.55
N PHE A 8 -10.84 22.49 -29.39
CA PHE A 8 -11.47 23.01 -28.16
C PHE A 8 -10.47 23.88 -27.42
N LYS A 9 -10.89 25.09 -26.99
CA LYS A 9 -9.97 26.06 -26.38
C LYS A 9 -9.81 25.86 -24.88
N ASN A 10 -10.68 25.10 -24.23
CA ASN A 10 -10.53 24.70 -22.83
C ASN A 10 -11.28 23.40 -22.50
N VAL A 11 -10.98 22.86 -21.31
CA VAL A 11 -11.52 21.58 -20.81
C VAL A 11 -13.04 21.64 -20.56
N GLN A 12 -13.61 22.83 -20.40
CA GLN A 12 -15.03 23.03 -20.10
C GLN A 12 -15.89 22.82 -21.36
N GLU A 13 -15.45 23.29 -22.53
CA GLU A 13 -16.13 23.03 -23.82
C GLU A 13 -16.11 21.53 -24.20
N LEU A 14 -15.03 20.82 -23.86
CA LEU A 14 -14.94 19.38 -24.09
C LEU A 14 -15.99 18.63 -23.24
N ARG A 15 -16.20 19.06 -22.00
CA ARG A 15 -17.12 18.42 -21.05
C ARG A 15 -18.58 18.58 -21.48
N GLU A 16 -18.97 19.76 -21.97
CA GLU A 16 -20.33 20.02 -22.46
C GLU A 16 -20.62 19.30 -23.79
N SER A 17 -19.63 19.19 -24.68
CA SER A 17 -19.76 18.43 -25.94
C SER A 17 -19.95 16.92 -25.71
N VAL A 18 -19.30 16.36 -24.69
CA VAL A 18 -19.46 14.94 -24.31
C VAL A 18 -20.82 14.70 -23.67
N ILE A 19 -21.30 15.59 -22.80
CA ILE A 19 -22.62 15.46 -22.16
C ILE A 19 -23.76 15.54 -23.19
N SER A 20 -23.62 16.42 -24.19
CA SER A 20 -24.56 16.54 -25.31
C SER A 20 -24.64 15.26 -26.16
N ARG A 21 -23.52 14.54 -26.34
CA ARG A 21 -23.47 13.31 -27.15
C ARG A 21 -23.94 12.05 -26.41
N VAL A 22 -23.82 12.02 -25.08
CA VAL A 22 -24.24 10.87 -24.26
C VAL A 22 -25.75 10.86 -24.00
N GLY A 23 -26.43 12.01 -24.12
CA GLY A 23 -27.89 12.13 -23.90
C GLY A 23 -28.80 11.57 -25.01
N SER A 24 -28.26 10.95 -26.07
CA SER A 24 -29.05 10.56 -27.25
C SER A 24 -28.98 9.07 -27.63
N LEU A 25 -28.69 8.19 -26.67
CA LEU A 25 -28.73 6.73 -26.88
C LEU A 25 -29.67 6.06 -25.88
N SER A 26 -30.97 6.24 -26.11
CA SER A 26 -32.02 5.43 -25.49
C SER A 26 -33.06 5.05 -26.55
N ARG A 27 -32.87 3.89 -27.21
CA ARG A 27 -33.92 2.95 -27.65
C ARG A 27 -33.36 1.87 -28.59
N VAL A 28 -34.04 0.71 -28.53
CA VAL A 28 -33.96 -0.49 -29.39
C VAL A 28 -32.81 -1.45 -29.02
N GLY A 29 -32.99 -2.75 -28.76
CA GLY A 29 -34.15 -3.63 -28.77
C GLY A 29 -33.71 -5.03 -28.30
N SER A 30 -34.69 -5.81 -27.82
CA SER A 30 -34.56 -7.24 -27.47
C SER A 30 -34.07 -8.08 -28.66
N LEU A 31 -33.18 -9.04 -28.41
CA LEU A 31 -33.19 -10.36 -29.08
C LEU A 31 -32.30 -11.37 -28.33
N THR A 32 -32.80 -12.59 -28.40
CA THR A 32 -32.45 -13.84 -27.72
C THR A 32 -31.10 -14.45 -28.11
N GLY A 33 -30.48 -15.13 -27.15
CA GLY A 33 -29.80 -16.42 -27.32
C GLY A 33 -28.50 -16.43 -28.12
N SER A 34 -27.37 -16.64 -27.43
CA SER A 34 -26.33 -17.61 -27.84
C SER A 34 -25.27 -17.76 -26.74
N ARG A 35 -25.02 -19.03 -26.44
CA ARG A 35 -23.94 -19.59 -25.64
C ARG A 35 -22.58 -19.21 -26.24
N ILE A 36 -21.67 -18.65 -25.44
CA ILE A 36 -20.27 -18.47 -25.82
C ILE A 36 -19.43 -19.24 -24.79
N GLU A 37 -18.73 -20.23 -25.30
CA GLU A 37 -17.77 -21.06 -24.57
C GLU A 37 -16.48 -20.26 -24.33
N VAL A 38 -15.93 -20.46 -23.14
CA VAL A 38 -14.68 -19.86 -22.65
C VAL A 38 -13.52 -20.46 -23.44
N GLY A 39 -12.82 -19.61 -24.19
CA GLY A 39 -11.48 -19.90 -24.70
C GLY A 39 -10.47 -19.09 -23.90
N ASP A 40 -9.71 -19.78 -23.06
CA ASP A 40 -8.45 -19.26 -22.51
C ASP A 40 -7.48 -19.03 -23.66
N ASP A 41 -7.01 -17.79 -23.82
CA ASP A 41 -5.76 -17.54 -24.54
C ASP A 41 -5.02 -16.31 -23.98
N LEU A 42 -3.85 -16.63 -23.43
CA LEU A 42 -2.81 -15.73 -22.98
C LEU A 42 -2.23 -14.96 -24.17
N ALA A 43 -2.31 -13.63 -24.13
CA ALA A 43 -1.45 -12.77 -24.94
C ALA A 43 -1.01 -11.54 -24.14
N VAL A 44 0.10 -11.68 -23.43
CA VAL A 44 0.89 -10.56 -22.91
C VAL A 44 1.46 -9.81 -24.11
N ARG A 45 1.10 -8.53 -24.28
CA ARG A 45 1.79 -7.61 -25.18
C ARG A 45 2.60 -6.60 -24.36
N PRO A 46 3.88 -6.37 -24.68
CA PRO A 46 4.64 -5.28 -24.07
C PRO A 46 4.30 -3.97 -24.79
N VAL A 47 3.87 -2.96 -24.04
CA VAL A 47 3.82 -1.58 -24.54
C VAL A 47 5.08 -0.86 -24.05
N HIS A 48 6.13 -0.91 -24.87
CA HIS A 48 7.18 0.11 -24.82
C HIS A 48 6.72 1.31 -25.66
N GLY A 49 6.72 2.50 -25.07
CA GLY A 49 6.40 3.72 -25.79
C GLY A 49 6.53 4.99 -24.97
N LEU A 50 7.71 5.61 -25.05
CA LEU A 50 7.98 7.06 -24.94
C LEU A 50 7.75 7.75 -23.60
N VAL A 51 8.82 7.92 -22.82
CA VAL A 51 9.51 9.20 -22.53
C VAL A 51 10.74 8.88 -21.68
N ALA A 52 11.95 8.89 -22.27
CA ALA A 52 13.22 9.24 -21.62
C ALA A 52 14.41 9.03 -22.59
N ASN A 53 14.39 9.70 -23.76
CA ASN A 53 15.60 9.92 -24.55
C ASN A 53 16.11 11.34 -24.27
N ARG A 54 16.82 11.50 -23.15
CA ARG A 54 17.81 12.57 -22.96
C ARG A 54 18.61 12.29 -21.69
N MET A 55 19.74 11.63 -21.89
CA MET A 55 20.98 11.62 -21.10
C MET A 55 21.65 10.27 -21.38
N GLY A 56 22.31 10.18 -22.53
CA GLY A 56 23.19 9.07 -22.83
C GLY A 56 24.40 9.16 -21.93
N MET A 57 24.56 8.18 -21.04
CA MET A 57 25.81 7.87 -20.37
C MET A 57 25.94 6.35 -20.33
N LEU A 58 27.05 5.88 -20.88
CA LEU A 58 27.45 4.48 -21.00
C LEU A 58 27.45 3.79 -19.64
N TYR A 59 26.62 2.75 -19.49
CA TYR A 59 26.89 1.66 -18.55
C TYR A 59 26.89 0.35 -19.33
N GLN A 60 28.10 -0.17 -19.49
CA GLN A 60 28.38 -1.50 -20.01
C GLN A 60 28.22 -2.51 -18.85
N GLY A 61 27.31 -3.46 -19.03
CA GLY A 61 27.45 -4.85 -18.56
C GLY A 61 27.61 -5.10 -17.06
N VAL A 62 26.49 -5.11 -16.34
CA VAL A 62 26.25 -6.13 -15.29
C VAL A 62 24.89 -6.76 -15.61
N LYS A 63 24.87 -8.06 -15.88
CA LYS A 63 23.64 -8.85 -15.99
C LYS A 63 23.04 -8.92 -14.58
N ASP A 64 22.21 -7.96 -14.22
CA ASP A 64 21.30 -8.13 -13.09
C ASP A 64 20.27 -9.19 -13.48
N GLU A 65 20.23 -10.26 -12.70
CA GLU A 65 19.10 -11.16 -12.64
C GLU A 65 17.84 -10.32 -12.42
N SER A 66 16.94 -10.35 -13.39
CA SER A 66 15.66 -9.68 -13.30
C SER A 66 14.89 -10.27 -12.11
N VAL A 67 14.92 -9.57 -10.97
CA VAL A 67 13.99 -9.79 -9.87
C VAL A 67 12.61 -9.41 -10.43
N SER A 68 11.92 -10.41 -10.97
CA SER A 68 10.53 -10.30 -11.36
C SER A 68 9.75 -9.95 -10.11
N GLU A 69 9.23 -8.73 -10.07
CA GLU A 69 8.34 -8.29 -9.00
C GLU A 69 7.03 -9.06 -9.15
N VAL A 70 6.91 -10.17 -8.40
CA VAL A 70 5.70 -11.00 -8.36
C VAL A 70 4.63 -10.20 -7.63
N VAL A 71 3.84 -9.45 -8.40
CA VAL A 71 2.61 -8.82 -7.90
C VAL A 71 1.57 -9.92 -7.77
N THR A 72 1.05 -10.11 -6.56
CA THR A 72 0.05 -11.17 -6.31
C THR A 72 -1.26 -10.82 -7.02
N PRO A 73 -1.84 -11.70 -7.86
CA PRO A 73 -3.12 -11.45 -8.52
C PRO A 73 -4.25 -11.24 -7.51
N ARG A 74 -5.22 -10.39 -7.87
CA ARG A 74 -6.46 -10.21 -7.10
C ARG A 74 -7.22 -11.54 -7.04
N GLY A 75 -7.63 -11.95 -5.84
CA GLY A 75 -8.41 -13.18 -5.61
C GLY A 75 -7.59 -14.35 -5.05
N THR A 76 -6.25 -14.26 -5.03
CA THR A 76 -5.45 -15.29 -4.35
C THR A 76 -5.57 -15.12 -2.84
N SER A 77 -6.10 -16.13 -2.14
CA SER A 77 -6.12 -16.12 -0.68
C SER A 77 -4.69 -16.26 -0.15
N LEU A 78 -4.10 -15.13 0.23
CA LEU A 78 -2.78 -15.12 0.87
C LEU A 78 -2.90 -15.61 2.31
N SER A 79 -2.12 -16.64 2.65
CA SER A 79 -1.95 -17.09 4.04
C SER A 79 -0.98 -16.20 4.82
N GLU A 80 -0.02 -15.59 4.11
CA GLU A 80 1.10 -14.85 4.69
C GLU A 80 1.43 -13.62 3.85
N VAL A 81 2.01 -12.61 4.48
CA VAL A 81 2.54 -11.42 3.79
C VAL A 81 3.89 -11.76 3.13
N PRO A 82 4.11 -11.46 1.84
CA PRO A 82 5.44 -11.61 1.25
C PRO A 82 6.41 -10.62 1.88
N ILE A 83 7.49 -11.15 2.46
CA ILE A 83 8.55 -10.38 3.09
C ILE A 83 9.88 -10.78 2.46
N LYS A 84 10.63 -9.78 2.01
CA LYS A 84 12.02 -9.92 1.57
C LYS A 84 12.95 -9.52 2.70
N ARG A 85 13.93 -10.37 3.02
CA ARG A 85 14.99 -10.02 3.98
C ARG A 85 16.07 -9.23 3.24
N LEU A 86 16.32 -8.00 3.64
CA LEU A 86 17.32 -7.13 3.00
C LEU A 86 18.70 -7.29 3.66
N ALA A 87 18.72 -7.40 4.98
CA ALA A 87 19.95 -7.56 5.77
C ALA A 87 19.62 -8.21 7.14
N PRO A 88 20.60 -8.58 7.97
CA PRO A 88 20.34 -8.93 9.37
C PRO A 88 19.58 -7.81 10.08
N GLY A 89 18.43 -8.15 10.69
CA GLY A 89 17.57 -7.17 11.35
C GLY A 89 16.84 -6.21 10.41
N LYS A 90 16.83 -6.43 9.09
CA LYS A 90 16.12 -5.56 8.12
C LYS A 90 15.31 -6.36 7.12
N TRP A 91 14.06 -5.97 6.94
CA TRP A 91 13.10 -6.62 6.05
C TRP A 91 12.31 -5.59 5.25
N GLN A 92 11.69 -6.05 4.18
CA GLN A 92 10.77 -5.27 3.37
C GLN A 92 9.53 -6.09 3.05
N ALA A 93 8.35 -5.55 3.33
CA ALA A 93 7.07 -6.11 2.92
C ALA A 93 6.56 -5.34 1.69
N THR A 94 6.56 -5.99 0.53
CA THR A 94 6.18 -5.40 -0.78
C THR A 94 5.39 -6.38 -1.63
N GLY A 95 4.70 -5.87 -2.67
CA GLY A 95 4.03 -6.70 -3.67
C GLY A 95 2.62 -7.18 -3.26
N ILE A 96 2.04 -6.59 -2.21
CA ILE A 96 0.65 -6.84 -1.80
C ILE A 96 -0.11 -5.55 -1.57
N HIS A 97 -1.43 -5.63 -1.72
CA HIS A 97 -2.32 -4.54 -1.35
C HIS A 97 -2.59 -4.54 0.16
N LYS A 98 -2.77 -3.36 0.76
CA LYS A 98 -3.07 -3.22 2.19
C LYS A 98 -4.28 -4.05 2.62
N HIS A 99 -5.35 -4.09 1.82
CA HIS A 99 -6.52 -4.90 2.13
C HIS A 99 -6.21 -6.40 2.22
N GLN A 100 -5.25 -6.91 1.45
CA GLN A 100 -4.81 -8.31 1.54
C GLN A 100 -4.02 -8.55 2.84
N ALA A 101 -3.15 -7.61 3.24
CA ALA A 101 -2.49 -7.66 4.53
C ALA A 101 -3.51 -7.68 5.68
N THR A 102 -4.56 -6.85 5.60
CA THR A 102 -5.65 -6.85 6.57
C THR A 102 -6.35 -8.21 6.66
N LYS A 103 -6.62 -8.88 5.52
CA LYS A 103 -7.19 -10.25 5.51
C LYS A 103 -6.28 -11.24 6.26
N VAL A 104 -4.97 -11.19 6.02
CA VAL A 104 -3.98 -12.04 6.74
C VAL A 104 -4.01 -11.75 8.24
N GLY A 105 -4.01 -10.46 8.62
CA GLY A 105 -4.10 -10.03 10.01
C GLY A 105 -5.38 -10.51 10.70
N LEU A 106 -6.53 -10.44 10.02
CA LEU A 106 -7.82 -10.93 10.56
C LEU A 106 -7.81 -12.44 10.78
N ARG A 107 -7.29 -13.22 9.82
CA ARG A 107 -7.13 -14.68 9.98
C ARG A 107 -6.21 -15.00 11.15
N ARG A 108 -5.11 -14.26 11.30
CA ARG A 108 -4.19 -14.46 12.42
C ARG A 108 -4.84 -14.12 13.75
N LEU A 109 -5.59 -13.03 13.82
CA LEU A 109 -6.30 -12.61 15.02
C LEU A 109 -7.38 -13.64 15.42
N ASP A 110 -8.09 -14.21 14.46
CA ASP A 110 -9.10 -15.25 14.69
C ASP A 110 -8.48 -16.50 15.32
N ILE A 111 -7.33 -16.95 14.81
CA ILE A 111 -6.56 -18.04 15.41
C ILE A 111 -6.12 -17.69 16.85
N MET A 112 -5.71 -16.45 17.11
CA MET A 112 -5.29 -16.01 18.46
C MET A 112 -6.45 -15.92 19.46
N LEU A 113 -7.67 -15.73 18.96
CA LEU A 113 -8.88 -15.64 19.76
C LEU A 113 -9.70 -16.92 19.73
N ASP A 114 -9.18 -17.97 19.11
CA ASP A 114 -9.89 -19.24 19.03
C ASP A 114 -10.18 -19.81 20.42
N GLY A 115 -11.36 -20.43 20.56
CA GLY A 115 -11.87 -20.93 21.84
C GLY A 115 -12.37 -19.87 22.84
N LYS A 116 -12.36 -18.57 22.52
CA LYS A 116 -12.89 -17.51 23.41
C LYS A 116 -14.29 -17.09 23.03
N ASP A 117 -15.26 -17.25 23.95
CA ASP A 117 -16.56 -16.56 24.01
C ASP A 117 -17.32 -16.36 22.68
N ALA A 118 -17.14 -17.25 21.69
CA ALA A 118 -17.81 -17.12 20.41
C ALA A 118 -19.31 -17.46 20.51
N ASP A 119 -19.64 -18.40 21.40
CA ASP A 119 -21.01 -18.88 21.65
C ASP A 119 -21.71 -18.10 22.77
N VAL A 120 -20.98 -17.20 23.44
CA VAL A 120 -21.50 -16.39 24.55
C VAL A 120 -22.08 -15.11 23.98
N PHE A 121 -23.38 -15.14 23.72
CA PHE A 121 -24.13 -13.93 23.44
C PHE A 121 -24.46 -13.18 24.73
N PRO A 122 -24.49 -11.85 24.72
CA PRO A 122 -24.97 -11.08 25.87
C PRO A 122 -26.42 -11.45 26.20
N ASP A 123 -26.83 -11.24 27.46
CA ASP A 123 -28.22 -11.40 27.92
C ASP A 123 -29.20 -10.36 27.34
N THR A 124 -28.75 -9.57 26.35
CA THR A 124 -29.58 -8.63 25.64
C THR A 124 -30.42 -9.32 24.57
N TYR A 125 -31.58 -8.74 24.25
CA TYR A 125 -32.44 -9.27 23.21
C TYR A 125 -31.77 -9.14 21.83
N ILE A 126 -31.55 -10.27 21.16
CA ILE A 126 -31.00 -10.38 19.82
C ILE A 126 -32.01 -11.12 18.95
N MET A 127 -32.60 -10.43 17.99
CA MET A 127 -33.76 -10.95 17.25
C MET A 127 -33.41 -12.16 16.39
N LYS A 128 -32.25 -12.13 15.73
CA LYS A 128 -31.76 -13.17 14.82
C LYS A 128 -30.60 -13.96 15.41
N LYS A 129 -30.63 -14.23 16.73
CA LYS A 129 -29.58 -14.96 17.46
C LYS A 129 -29.18 -16.28 16.80
N LYS A 130 -30.17 -17.14 16.48
CA LYS A 130 -29.90 -18.45 15.84
C LYS A 130 -29.21 -18.30 14.49
N LEU A 131 -29.68 -17.37 13.65
CA LEU A 131 -29.09 -17.09 12.35
C LEU A 131 -27.63 -16.64 12.49
N LEU A 132 -27.36 -15.69 13.39
CA LEU A 132 -26.01 -15.18 13.63
C LEU A 132 -25.10 -16.29 14.16
N GLN A 133 -25.58 -17.12 15.09
CA GLN A 133 -24.85 -18.31 15.55
C GLN A 133 -24.56 -19.27 14.39
N ASP A 134 -25.52 -19.56 13.52
CA ASP A 134 -25.30 -20.47 12.38
C ASP A 134 -24.25 -19.94 11.39
N ILE A 135 -24.17 -18.62 11.22
CA ILE A 135 -23.12 -17.94 10.43
C ILE A 135 -21.76 -18.00 11.17
N ILE A 136 -21.75 -17.79 12.49
CA ILE A 136 -20.57 -17.85 13.38
C ILE A 136 -20.05 -19.28 13.57
N ASP A 137 -20.88 -20.31 13.39
CA ASP A 137 -20.53 -21.73 13.45
C ASP A 137 -20.19 -22.31 12.08
N GLY A 138 -20.75 -21.72 11.02
CA GLY A 138 -20.35 -21.99 9.64
C GLY A 138 -21.25 -23.02 9.02
N ARG A 139 -22.34 -23.31 9.73
CA ARG A 139 -23.47 -24.11 9.28
C ARG A 139 -24.23 -23.42 8.16
N MET A 140 -24.14 -22.09 8.07
CA MET A 140 -24.78 -21.29 7.03
C MET A 140 -23.78 -20.34 6.37
N GLN A 141 -23.73 -20.39 5.03
CA GLN A 141 -23.01 -19.39 4.24
C GLN A 141 -23.82 -18.09 4.20
N PHE A 142 -23.17 -16.95 4.44
CA PHE A 142 -23.88 -15.66 4.51
C PHE A 142 -24.57 -15.29 3.19
N ASN A 143 -24.00 -15.66 2.04
CA ASN A 143 -24.60 -15.46 0.71
C ASN A 143 -25.92 -16.22 0.49
N ALA A 144 -26.18 -17.27 1.28
CA ALA A 144 -27.41 -18.07 1.18
C ALA A 144 -28.54 -17.56 2.09
N VAL A 145 -28.27 -16.52 2.90
CA VAL A 145 -29.25 -15.98 3.85
C VAL A 145 -30.30 -15.16 3.11
N PRO A 146 -31.61 -15.36 3.37
CA PRO A 146 -32.66 -14.52 2.79
C PRO A 146 -32.47 -13.03 3.12
N LEU A 147 -32.69 -12.15 2.14
CA LEU A 147 -32.48 -10.71 2.31
C LEU A 147 -33.29 -10.12 3.48
N SER A 148 -34.51 -10.61 3.69
CA SER A 148 -35.36 -10.20 4.83
C SER A 148 -34.72 -10.51 6.18
N ASP A 149 -34.02 -11.65 6.28
CA ASP A 149 -33.34 -12.07 7.48
C ASP A 149 -32.05 -11.29 7.71
N VAL A 150 -31.30 -10.99 6.64
CA VAL A 150 -30.12 -10.12 6.73
C VAL A 150 -30.51 -8.72 7.20
N SER A 151 -31.53 -8.10 6.60
CA SER A 151 -32.04 -6.79 7.02
C SER A 151 -32.48 -6.78 8.49
N ALA A 152 -33.20 -7.81 8.91
CA ALA A 152 -33.63 -7.99 10.30
C ALA A 152 -32.47 -8.16 11.29
N ALA A 153 -31.35 -8.75 10.87
CA ALA A 153 -30.18 -8.98 11.71
C ALA A 153 -29.20 -7.79 11.78
N GLN A 154 -29.39 -6.73 10.97
CA GLN A 154 -28.44 -5.60 10.90
C GLN A 154 -28.25 -4.91 12.25
N TYR A 155 -29.34 -4.67 12.99
CA TYR A 155 -29.26 -4.02 14.30
C TYR A 155 -28.56 -4.89 15.35
N ASP A 156 -28.75 -6.21 15.27
CA ASP A 156 -28.17 -7.19 16.18
C ASP A 156 -26.63 -7.19 16.14
N VAL A 157 -26.01 -6.81 15.01
CA VAL A 157 -24.55 -6.71 14.86
C VAL A 157 -23.93 -5.85 15.96
N ARG A 158 -24.62 -4.79 16.40
CA ARG A 158 -24.12 -3.88 17.46
C ARG A 158 -23.92 -4.57 18.80
N GLN A 159 -24.66 -5.64 19.06
CA GLN A 159 -24.62 -6.39 20.32
C GLN A 159 -23.56 -7.50 20.33
N LEU A 160 -22.99 -7.83 19.18
CA LEU A 160 -22.02 -8.93 19.07
C LEU A 160 -20.70 -8.61 19.78
N SER A 161 -20.03 -9.64 20.30
CA SER A 161 -18.67 -9.51 20.83
C SER A 161 -17.64 -9.36 19.70
N LEU A 162 -16.42 -8.92 20.03
CA LEU A 162 -15.30 -8.85 19.07
C LEU A 162 -15.08 -10.20 18.36
N VAL A 163 -15.11 -11.31 19.11
CA VAL A 163 -14.86 -12.64 18.53
C VAL A 163 -15.96 -13.01 17.54
N GLN A 164 -17.22 -12.69 17.86
CA GLN A 164 -18.36 -12.98 16.99
C GLN A 164 -18.29 -12.19 15.67
N VAL A 165 -18.05 -10.88 15.73
CA VAL A 165 -17.92 -10.07 14.50
C VAL A 165 -16.69 -10.46 13.68
N LEU A 166 -15.59 -10.83 14.34
CA LEU A 166 -14.39 -11.32 13.68
C LEU A 166 -14.66 -12.62 12.93
N ARG A 167 -15.31 -13.60 13.56
CA ARG A 167 -15.65 -14.88 12.91
C ARG A 167 -16.58 -14.71 11.71
N ILE A 168 -17.59 -13.86 11.84
CA ILE A 168 -18.46 -13.50 10.71
C ILE A 168 -17.61 -12.93 9.58
N ARG A 169 -16.70 -12.01 9.87
CA ARG A 169 -15.87 -11.38 8.84
C ARG A 169 -14.89 -12.36 8.20
N VAL A 170 -14.15 -13.15 8.99
CA VAL A 170 -13.11 -14.08 8.52
C VAL A 170 -13.66 -15.11 7.55
N ARG A 171 -14.86 -15.62 7.81
CA ARG A 171 -15.53 -16.60 6.93
C ARG A 171 -16.07 -16.03 5.64
N ASN A 172 -16.19 -14.71 5.59
CA ASN A 172 -16.73 -13.96 4.47
C ASN A 172 -15.69 -12.99 3.89
N LEU A 173 -14.38 -13.24 4.07
CA LEU A 173 -13.31 -12.36 3.58
C LEU A 173 -13.23 -12.34 2.05
N ASP A 174 -13.48 -13.48 1.43
CA ASP A 174 -13.31 -13.70 -0.01
C ASP A 174 -14.67 -13.75 -0.75
N CYS A 175 -15.75 -13.37 -0.06
CA CYS A 175 -17.08 -13.27 -0.63
C CYS A 175 -17.30 -11.86 -1.23
N ASP A 176 -17.61 -11.82 -2.51
CA ASP A 176 -18.07 -10.60 -3.18
C ASP A 176 -19.60 -10.49 -3.08
N PHE A 177 -20.07 -9.52 -2.29
CA PHE A 177 -21.50 -9.28 -2.10
C PHE A 177 -22.04 -8.41 -3.24
N THR A 178 -22.96 -8.97 -4.03
CA THR A 178 -23.62 -8.22 -5.11
C THR A 178 -24.78 -7.37 -4.60
N GLY A 179 -25.52 -7.84 -3.59
CA GLY A 179 -26.70 -7.17 -3.04
C GLY A 179 -26.38 -6.07 -2.01
N GLU A 180 -27.05 -4.93 -2.12
CA GLU A 180 -26.86 -3.77 -1.23
C GLU A 180 -27.14 -4.08 0.25
N VAL A 181 -28.10 -4.96 0.55
CA VAL A 181 -28.41 -5.38 1.92
C VAL A 181 -27.23 -6.13 2.56
N HIS A 182 -26.60 -7.04 1.83
CA HIS A 182 -25.42 -7.77 2.30
C HIS A 182 -24.22 -6.84 2.48
N LYS A 183 -23.99 -5.92 1.53
CA LYS A 183 -22.94 -4.90 1.65
C LYS A 183 -23.14 -4.01 2.87
N SER A 184 -24.38 -3.56 3.11
CA SER A 184 -24.74 -2.75 4.27
C SER A 184 -24.51 -3.50 5.58
N PHE A 185 -24.92 -4.77 5.66
CA PHE A 185 -24.64 -5.62 6.82
C PHE A 185 -23.13 -5.77 7.07
N MET A 186 -22.35 -6.10 6.03
CA MET A 186 -20.90 -6.27 6.15
C MET A 186 -20.18 -4.96 6.48
N SER A 187 -20.69 -3.82 6.01
CA SER A 187 -20.20 -2.50 6.41
C SER A 187 -20.40 -2.25 7.90
N MET A 188 -21.54 -2.66 8.47
CA MET A 188 -21.78 -2.58 9.92
C MET A 188 -20.87 -3.52 10.71
N VAL A 189 -20.64 -4.74 10.19
CA VAL A 189 -19.67 -5.69 10.77
C VAL A 189 -18.27 -5.10 10.75
N ASP A 190 -17.82 -4.58 9.61
CA ASP A 190 -16.49 -3.97 9.44
C ASP A 190 -16.30 -2.77 10.38
N ALA A 191 -17.28 -1.86 10.46
CA ALA A 191 -17.20 -0.68 11.32
C ALA A 191 -17.01 -1.08 12.80
N LYS A 192 -17.84 -2.00 13.30
CA LYS A 192 -17.74 -2.49 14.69
C LYS A 192 -16.46 -3.30 14.91
N LEU A 193 -16.10 -4.17 13.97
CA LEU A 193 -14.92 -5.01 14.06
C LEU A 193 -13.66 -4.15 14.18
N PHE A 194 -13.43 -3.21 13.26
CA PHE A 194 -12.19 -2.42 13.28
C PHE A 194 -12.12 -1.49 14.48
N GLU A 195 -13.25 -0.97 14.97
CA GLU A 195 -13.29 -0.21 16.22
C GLU A 195 -12.89 -1.07 17.43
N GLU A 196 -13.48 -2.26 17.58
CA GLU A 196 -13.19 -3.18 18.70
C GLU A 196 -11.76 -3.74 18.61
N VAL A 197 -11.25 -4.01 17.41
CA VAL A 197 -9.86 -4.39 17.17
C VAL A 197 -8.93 -3.26 17.61
N GLY A 198 -9.22 -2.01 17.23
CA GLY A 198 -8.47 -0.84 17.68
C GLY A 198 -8.48 -0.69 19.20
N ARG A 199 -9.66 -0.83 19.82
CA ARG A 199 -9.83 -0.77 21.28
C ARG A 199 -9.00 -1.84 21.98
N LYS A 200 -9.05 -3.08 21.49
CA LYS A 200 -8.24 -4.18 22.01
C LYS A 200 -6.74 -3.92 21.84
N ALA A 201 -6.32 -3.45 20.67
CA ALA A 201 -4.93 -3.15 20.37
C ALA A 201 -4.36 -2.04 21.27
N MET A 202 -5.17 -1.03 21.58
CA MET A 202 -4.79 0.04 22.52
C MET A 202 -4.75 -0.45 23.97
N GLY A 203 -5.57 -1.44 24.33
CA GLY A 203 -5.66 -1.93 25.70
C GLY A 203 -6.09 -0.81 26.64
N ASN A 204 -5.24 -0.48 27.62
CA ASN A 204 -5.49 0.61 28.57
C ASN A 204 -4.88 1.96 28.14
N ALA A 205 -4.24 2.02 26.98
CA ALA A 205 -3.62 3.26 26.50
C ALA A 205 -4.69 4.22 25.96
N SER A 206 -4.50 5.52 26.22
CA SER A 206 -5.37 6.56 25.70
C SER A 206 -5.21 6.69 24.18
N VAL A 207 -6.34 6.84 23.48
CA VAL A 207 -6.35 7.19 22.06
C VAL A 207 -5.96 8.67 21.93
N PRO A 208 -4.92 9.01 21.15
CA PRO A 208 -4.57 10.40 20.94
C PRO A 208 -5.63 11.15 20.15
N ASP A 209 -5.72 12.46 20.38
CA ASP A 209 -6.67 13.33 19.69
C ASP A 209 -6.52 13.25 18.16
N GLY A 210 -7.65 13.11 17.47
CA GLY A 210 -7.71 13.05 16.01
C GLY A 210 -7.43 11.68 15.39
N GLN A 211 -7.08 10.65 16.18
CA GLN A 211 -6.96 9.28 15.70
C GLN A 211 -8.29 8.53 15.87
N SER A 212 -8.70 7.78 14.85
CA SER A 212 -9.86 6.88 14.96
C SER A 212 -9.44 5.49 15.41
N LEU A 213 -10.25 4.85 16.28
CA LEU A 213 -10.04 3.45 16.66
C LEU A 213 -10.04 2.51 15.46
N VAL A 214 -10.81 2.84 14.42
CA VAL A 214 -10.85 2.08 13.16
C VAL A 214 -9.49 2.09 12.46
N GLU A 215 -8.87 3.25 12.28
CA GLU A 215 -7.53 3.36 11.68
C GLU A 215 -6.47 2.65 12.51
N LEU A 216 -6.54 2.79 13.83
CA LEU A 216 -5.64 2.09 14.74
C LEU A 216 -5.81 0.56 14.62
N GLY A 217 -7.05 0.07 14.56
CA GLY A 217 -7.34 -1.35 14.37
C GLY A 217 -6.78 -1.89 13.06
N MET A 218 -6.95 -1.17 11.96
CA MET A 218 -6.38 -1.57 10.66
C MET A 218 -4.85 -1.60 10.68
N HIS A 219 -4.21 -0.63 11.36
CA HIS A 219 -2.76 -0.59 11.48
C HIS A 219 -2.22 -1.72 12.37
N ALA A 220 -2.87 -2.01 13.51
CA ALA A 220 -2.55 -3.15 14.36
C ALA A 220 -2.66 -4.48 13.61
N LEU A 221 -3.70 -4.66 12.79
CA LEU A 221 -3.85 -5.84 11.93
C LEU A 221 -2.74 -5.94 10.89
N SER A 222 -2.25 -4.83 10.35
CA SER A 222 -1.13 -4.82 9.42
C SER A 222 0.17 -5.25 10.10
N LEU A 223 0.44 -4.76 11.32
CA LEU A 223 1.58 -5.21 12.14
C LEU A 223 1.48 -6.71 12.46
N LEU A 224 0.29 -7.18 12.85
CA LEU A 224 0.04 -8.60 13.10
C LEU A 224 0.20 -9.46 11.84
N ALA A 225 -0.23 -8.97 10.68
CA ALA A 225 -0.07 -9.67 9.42
C ALA A 225 1.41 -9.87 9.07
N ILE A 226 2.24 -8.83 9.25
CA ILE A 226 3.68 -8.89 9.00
C ILE A 226 4.39 -9.81 10.00
N SER A 227 3.99 -9.78 11.27
CA SER A 227 4.63 -10.58 12.31
C SER A 227 4.49 -12.09 12.10
N THR A 228 3.55 -12.54 11.26
CA THR A 228 3.48 -13.95 10.81
C THR A 228 4.78 -14.44 10.17
N ARG A 229 5.60 -13.53 9.61
CA ARG A 229 6.85 -13.83 8.92
C ARG A 229 8.10 -13.30 9.63
N ILE A 230 7.91 -12.41 10.61
CA ILE A 230 8.97 -11.89 11.48
C ILE A 230 8.57 -12.23 12.92
N PRO A 231 8.89 -13.44 13.41
CA PRO A 231 8.40 -13.90 14.71
C PRO A 231 9.11 -13.25 15.91
N ALA A 232 10.28 -12.62 15.70
CA ALA A 232 11.04 -11.98 16.77
C ALA A 232 11.81 -10.72 16.29
N PRO A 233 11.90 -9.68 17.13
CA PRO A 233 11.20 -9.52 18.42
C PRO A 233 9.69 -9.31 18.22
N VAL A 234 8.89 -9.60 19.26
CA VAL A 234 7.42 -9.53 19.20
C VAL A 234 6.87 -8.11 19.42
N SER A 235 7.70 -7.23 19.98
CA SER A 235 7.31 -5.84 20.25
C SER A 235 7.59 -4.95 19.05
N TRP A 236 6.62 -4.11 18.70
CA TRP A 236 6.69 -3.13 17.62
C TRP A 236 6.62 -1.73 18.21
N VAL A 237 7.46 -0.82 17.71
CA VAL A 237 7.25 0.60 18.01
C VAL A 237 6.06 1.11 17.20
N TRP A 238 5.13 1.76 17.88
CA TRP A 238 3.97 2.37 17.26
C TRP A 238 3.90 3.85 17.61
N TRP A 239 4.19 4.68 16.61
CA TRP A 239 4.05 6.12 16.68
C TRP A 239 2.60 6.52 16.43
N LEU A 240 1.94 7.09 17.44
CA LEU A 240 0.54 7.55 17.34
C LEU A 240 0.45 9.07 17.12
N SER A 241 1.42 9.81 17.63
CA SER A 241 1.58 11.24 17.41
C SER A 241 3.04 11.66 17.55
N SER A 242 3.32 12.96 17.40
CA SER A 242 4.66 13.53 17.59
C SER A 242 5.23 13.34 19.00
N SER A 243 4.36 13.21 20.00
CA SER A 243 4.73 13.05 21.41
C SER A 243 4.29 11.71 22.00
N CYS A 244 3.47 10.93 21.28
CA CYS A 244 2.93 9.67 21.76
C CYS A 244 3.50 8.49 20.97
N ARG A 245 4.27 7.67 21.68
CA ARG A 245 4.82 6.41 21.19
C ARG A 245 4.47 5.31 22.18
N LEU A 246 3.98 4.21 21.66
CA LEU A 246 3.69 3.00 22.42
C LEU A 246 4.47 1.81 21.86
N TYR A 247 4.56 0.75 22.66
CA TYR A 247 5.09 -0.54 22.22
C TYR A 247 3.95 -1.55 22.14
N PHE A 248 3.69 -2.01 20.92
CA PHE A 248 2.64 -2.97 20.59
C PHE A 248 3.21 -4.38 20.56
N ASP A 249 2.62 -5.27 21.36
CA ASP A 249 3.01 -6.67 21.36
C ASP A 249 2.02 -7.50 20.54
N VAL A 250 2.56 -8.19 19.53
CA VAL A 250 1.73 -8.98 18.61
C VAL A 250 1.22 -10.29 19.22
N THR A 251 1.78 -10.75 20.34
CA THR A 251 1.35 -11.98 21.02
C THR A 251 0.16 -11.72 21.93
N SER A 252 0.14 -10.60 22.66
CA SER A 252 -1.02 -10.17 23.44
C SER A 252 -2.06 -9.42 22.61
N PHE A 253 -1.67 -8.95 21.42
CA PHE A 253 -2.43 -8.03 20.58
C PHE A 253 -2.85 -6.79 21.37
N SER A 254 -1.89 -6.18 22.08
CA SER A 254 -2.13 -4.99 22.89
C SER A 254 -0.86 -4.16 23.08
N CYS A 255 -1.01 -2.87 23.31
CA CYS A 255 0.07 -2.02 23.82
C CYS A 255 0.38 -2.40 25.27
N VAL A 256 1.66 -2.66 25.61
CA VAL A 256 2.04 -3.30 26.89
C VAL A 256 2.77 -2.37 27.85
N SER A 257 3.59 -1.44 27.36
CA SER A 257 4.42 -0.58 28.21
C SER A 257 4.78 0.73 27.53
N SER A 258 5.12 1.73 28.35
CA SER A 258 5.80 2.96 27.94
C SER A 258 7.33 2.82 27.91
N SER A 259 7.89 1.80 28.56
CA SER A 259 9.34 1.53 28.60
C SER A 259 9.79 0.72 27.39
N PHE A 260 11.00 0.98 26.90
CA PHE A 260 11.58 0.23 25.79
C PHE A 260 11.75 -1.27 26.14
N PRO A 261 11.17 -2.19 25.33
CA PRO A 261 11.25 -3.64 25.57
C PRO A 261 12.66 -4.22 25.57
N VAL A 262 12.89 -5.19 26.45
CA VAL A 262 14.14 -5.97 26.49
C VAL A 262 14.26 -6.80 25.21
N GLY A 263 15.44 -6.78 24.57
CA GLY A 263 15.67 -7.43 23.27
C GLY A 263 15.30 -6.56 22.07
N GLY A 264 14.84 -5.34 22.30
CA GLY A 264 14.55 -4.37 21.26
C GLY A 264 13.16 -4.50 20.65
N VAL A 265 12.91 -3.70 19.61
CA VAL A 265 11.61 -3.58 18.95
C VAL A 265 11.75 -3.57 17.43
N LEU A 266 10.67 -3.90 16.73
CA LEU A 266 10.55 -3.70 15.29
C LEU A 266 9.99 -2.30 14.99
N GLU A 267 10.69 -1.54 14.16
CA GLU A 267 10.24 -0.27 13.61
C GLU A 267 9.88 -0.46 12.14
N ALA A 268 8.61 -0.20 11.81
CA ALA A 268 8.15 -0.14 10.41
C ALA A 268 8.22 1.30 9.88
N THR A 269 8.43 1.45 8.58
CA THR A 269 8.33 2.71 7.85
C THR A 269 7.49 2.44 6.61
N ASP A 270 6.34 3.11 6.48
CA ASP A 270 5.41 2.93 5.36
C ASP A 270 5.81 3.83 4.18
N TYR A 271 6.06 3.22 3.03
CA TYR A 271 6.32 3.84 1.73
C TYR A 271 5.24 3.47 0.71
N GLY A 272 4.11 2.94 1.19
CA GLY A 272 2.97 2.52 0.40
C GLY A 272 2.47 3.62 -0.52
N LYS A 273 2.05 3.21 -1.71
CA LYS A 273 1.53 4.12 -2.74
C LYS A 273 0.16 3.64 -3.18
N ARG A 274 -0.68 4.58 -3.60
CA ARG A 274 -1.91 4.23 -4.30
C ARG A 274 -1.54 3.67 -5.68
N ASP A 275 -1.95 2.45 -5.95
CA ASP A 275 -1.87 1.88 -7.28
C ASP A 275 -2.93 2.55 -8.16
N VAL A 276 -2.47 3.14 -9.26
CA VAL A 276 -3.30 3.91 -10.20
C VAL A 276 -4.29 3.01 -10.92
N VAL A 277 -3.92 1.75 -11.19
CA VAL A 277 -4.77 0.81 -11.95
C VAL A 277 -5.90 0.27 -11.09
N SER A 278 -5.60 -0.10 -9.84
CA SER A 278 -6.61 -0.61 -8.92
C SER A 278 -7.35 0.46 -8.12
N ASN A 279 -6.81 1.67 -8.05
CA ASN A 279 -7.22 2.69 -7.09
C ASN A 279 -7.20 2.18 -5.63
N THR A 280 -6.31 1.22 -5.33
CA THR A 280 -6.13 0.68 -3.97
C THR A 280 -4.71 0.94 -3.48
N GLU A 281 -4.50 0.89 -2.16
CA GLU A 281 -3.19 1.12 -1.57
C GLU A 281 -2.33 -0.13 -1.63
N MET A 282 -1.14 0.00 -2.23
CA MET A 282 -0.06 -0.98 -2.16
C MET A 282 0.70 -0.79 -0.85
N MET A 283 1.08 -1.91 -0.26
CA MET A 283 1.96 -1.94 0.89
C MET A 283 3.42 -1.97 0.43
N ASP A 284 4.23 -1.07 0.98
CA ASP A 284 5.69 -1.07 0.86
C ASP A 284 6.26 -0.64 2.20
N TRP A 285 6.44 -1.59 3.12
CA TRP A 285 6.94 -1.30 4.47
C TRP A 285 8.39 -1.75 4.60
N GLN A 286 9.25 -0.85 5.03
CA GLN A 286 10.60 -1.21 5.48
C GLN A 286 10.60 -1.42 6.98
N ILE A 287 11.13 -2.56 7.42
CA ILE A 287 11.10 -2.98 8.81
C ILE A 287 12.54 -3.13 9.29
N LYS A 288 12.87 -2.54 10.43
CA LYS A 288 14.18 -2.66 11.07
C LYS A 288 14.03 -3.12 12.51
N HIS A 289 14.91 -4.00 12.96
CA HIS A 289 15.07 -4.34 14.37
C HIS A 289 15.97 -3.29 15.03
N VAL A 290 15.46 -2.71 16.11
CA VAL A 290 16.10 -1.65 16.89
C VAL A 290 16.42 -2.22 18.27
N LEU A 291 17.70 -2.27 18.62
CA LEU A 291 18.17 -2.85 19.88
C LEU A 291 18.21 -1.84 21.03
N GLN A 292 18.33 -0.55 20.72
CA GLN A 292 18.46 0.54 21.68
C GLN A 292 17.45 1.64 21.38
N GLU A 293 16.90 2.28 22.41
CA GLU A 293 15.81 3.25 22.26
C GLU A 293 16.25 4.50 21.48
N GLU A 294 17.53 4.86 21.61
CA GLU A 294 18.15 6.03 20.99
C GLU A 294 18.23 5.92 19.46
N ASP A 295 18.19 4.71 18.92
CA ASP A 295 18.25 4.42 17.48
C ASP A 295 16.87 4.46 16.79
N LEU A 296 15.80 4.72 17.56
CA LEU A 296 14.45 4.92 17.03
C LEU A 296 14.39 6.21 16.22
N LYS A 297 13.71 6.16 15.07
CA LYS A 297 13.47 7.37 14.27
C LYS A 297 12.57 8.31 15.07
N THR A 298 12.80 9.61 14.92
CA THR A 298 11.84 10.61 15.42
C THR A 298 10.51 10.50 14.68
N TYR A 299 9.40 10.92 15.31
CA TYR A 299 8.11 10.99 14.65
C TYR A 299 8.16 11.74 13.31
N LYS A 300 8.90 12.85 13.22
CA LYS A 300 9.03 13.61 11.98
C LYS A 300 9.64 12.78 10.84
N ALA A 301 10.63 11.94 11.14
CA ALA A 301 11.22 11.04 10.16
C ALA A 301 10.25 9.91 9.78
N PHE A 302 9.44 9.43 10.73
CA PHE A 302 8.38 8.46 10.50
C PHE A 302 7.20 9.03 9.68
N SER A 303 6.78 10.28 9.90
CA SER A 303 5.68 10.90 9.14
C SER A 303 6.10 11.32 7.73
N ARG A 304 7.38 11.70 7.53
CA ARG A 304 7.88 12.12 6.21
C ARG A 304 7.92 10.97 5.21
N SER A 305 8.15 9.73 5.64
CA SER A 305 8.08 8.58 4.74
C SER A 305 6.69 8.33 4.17
N ASN A 306 5.63 8.73 4.90
CA ASN A 306 4.24 8.65 4.42
C ASN A 306 3.91 9.73 3.39
N SER A 307 4.75 10.76 3.24
CA SER A 307 4.56 11.87 2.31
C SER A 307 5.67 11.87 1.28
N LYS A 308 5.41 11.34 0.06
CA LYS A 308 6.28 11.41 -1.14
C LYS A 308 7.78 11.42 -0.82
N LEU A 309 8.44 10.26 -0.92
CA LEU A 309 9.90 10.13 -1.00
C LEU A 309 10.51 11.34 -1.74
N ILE A 310 11.21 12.19 -0.99
CA ILE A 310 12.05 13.23 -1.59
C ILE A 310 13.38 12.58 -1.95
N LEU A 311 14.00 13.02 -3.04
CA LEU A 311 15.24 12.45 -3.57
C LEU A 311 16.36 12.33 -2.52
N GLY A 312 16.34 13.19 -1.50
CA GLY A 312 17.27 13.16 -0.36
C GLY A 312 17.09 11.99 0.62
N ASP A 313 15.95 11.27 0.59
CA ASP A 313 15.72 10.09 1.43
C ASP A 313 16.27 8.80 0.77
N VAL A 314 16.43 8.80 -0.56
CA VAL A 314 16.93 7.65 -1.34
C VAL A 314 18.44 7.68 -1.49
N ILE A 315 19.04 8.87 -1.51
CA ILE A 315 20.49 9.03 -1.66
C ILE A 315 21.05 9.50 -0.32
N SER A 316 21.84 8.64 0.32
CA SER A 316 22.59 9.00 1.54
C SER A 316 23.26 10.35 1.33
N THR A 317 22.99 11.30 2.23
CA THR A 317 23.62 12.63 2.20
C THR A 317 25.13 12.54 2.20
N LYS A 318 25.68 11.45 2.76
CA LYS A 318 27.10 11.11 2.73
C LYS A 318 27.59 10.74 1.33
N VAL A 319 26.81 9.94 0.59
CA VAL A 319 27.11 9.57 -0.81
C VAL A 319 26.99 10.78 -1.74
N LEU A 320 26.02 11.66 -1.50
CA LEU A 320 25.93 12.95 -2.22
C LEU A 320 27.10 13.86 -1.89
N ALA A 321 27.50 13.96 -0.62
CA ALA A 321 28.64 14.76 -0.19
C ALA A 321 29.95 14.24 -0.80
N GLU A 322 30.21 12.93 -0.72
CA GLU A 322 31.40 12.29 -1.30
C GLU A 322 31.43 12.45 -2.84
N SER A 323 30.28 12.35 -3.51
CA SER A 323 30.17 12.57 -4.97
C SER A 323 30.41 14.04 -5.34
N LEU A 324 29.90 14.98 -4.54
CA LEU A 324 30.13 16.43 -4.72
C LEU A 324 31.58 16.83 -4.44
N GLU A 325 32.21 16.19 -3.46
CA GLU A 325 33.61 16.41 -3.11
C GLU A 325 34.54 15.85 -4.20
N GLY A 326 34.21 14.68 -4.76
CA GLY A 326 34.85 14.13 -5.96
C GLY A 326 34.79 15.09 -7.16
N LEU A 327 33.61 15.65 -7.45
CA LEU A 327 33.43 16.62 -8.54
C LEU A 327 34.17 17.94 -8.31
N ARG A 328 34.31 18.39 -7.06
CA ARG A 328 35.11 19.59 -6.73
C ARG A 328 36.61 19.34 -6.83
N SER A 329 37.06 18.13 -6.51
CA SER A 329 38.47 17.76 -6.63
C SER A 329 38.93 17.63 -8.09
N ASP A 330 38.02 17.29 -9.01
CA ASP A 330 38.33 17.12 -10.44
C ASP A 330 38.35 18.46 -11.23
N GLY A 331 37.91 19.56 -10.61
CA GLY A 331 37.92 20.91 -11.19
C GLY A 331 39.31 21.55 -11.32
N SER A 332 40.39 20.85 -10.94
CA SER A 332 41.76 21.38 -10.98
C SER A 332 42.53 21.05 -12.26
N ARG A 333 41.92 20.35 -13.23
CA ARG A 333 42.54 20.14 -14.55
C ARG A 333 41.83 20.96 -15.61
N PRO A 334 42.49 21.98 -16.19
CA PRO A 334 41.93 22.65 -17.35
C PRO A 334 41.74 21.63 -18.49
N PRO A 335 40.69 21.78 -19.31
CA PRO A 335 40.45 20.88 -20.43
C PRO A 335 41.66 20.82 -21.37
N LEU A 336 42.04 19.61 -21.79
CA LEU A 336 43.18 19.33 -22.69
C LEU A 336 43.15 20.03 -24.06
N TRP A 337 42.07 20.75 -24.40
CA TRP A 337 41.98 21.54 -25.63
C TRP A 337 42.52 22.97 -25.49
N ALA A 338 42.86 23.44 -24.28
CA ALA A 338 43.34 24.80 -24.04
C ALA A 338 44.85 25.02 -24.25
N SER A 339 45.64 23.99 -24.60
CA SER A 339 47.11 24.08 -24.71
C SER A 339 47.70 23.91 -26.11
N GLN A 340 46.96 24.22 -27.17
CA GLN A 340 47.56 24.31 -28.51
C GLN A 340 47.12 25.57 -29.24
N ARG A 341 47.86 26.67 -29.05
CA ARG A 341 48.08 27.72 -30.07
C ARG A 341 49.08 28.77 -29.58
N THR A 342 50.36 28.39 -29.57
CA THR A 342 51.45 29.37 -29.70
C THR A 342 52.64 28.69 -30.34
N SER A 343 52.86 28.96 -31.63
CA SER A 343 54.20 28.93 -32.24
C SER A 343 54.21 29.60 -33.62
N PRO A 344 55.38 30.05 -34.09
CA PRO A 344 55.56 31.38 -34.70
C PRO A 344 56.08 31.36 -36.16
N ARG A 345 56.22 32.57 -36.74
CA ARG A 345 57.18 32.93 -37.83
C ARG A 345 56.85 32.32 -39.21
N SER A 346 57.12 32.88 -40.40
CA SER A 346 57.95 33.97 -40.93
C SER A 346 57.36 34.37 -42.32
N GLN A 347 57.30 35.64 -42.70
CA GLN A 347 58.10 36.26 -43.78
C GLN A 347 58.45 35.39 -45.02
N GLU A 348 57.98 35.83 -46.20
CA GLU A 348 58.73 35.94 -47.48
C GLU A 348 57.84 36.70 -48.50
N THR A 349 58.15 37.97 -48.80
CA THR A 349 58.83 38.48 -50.03
C THR A 349 58.08 38.25 -51.34
N THR A 350 57.63 39.32 -52.00
CA THR A 350 58.32 39.86 -53.20
C THR A 350 57.71 41.20 -53.67
N PRO A 351 58.50 42.08 -54.33
CA PRO A 351 58.06 43.37 -54.85
C PRO A 351 57.91 43.38 -56.39
N VAL A 352 57.44 44.52 -56.96
CA VAL A 352 57.96 45.26 -58.14
C VAL A 352 56.85 46.01 -58.90
N ASN A 353 56.96 47.34 -58.83
CA ASN A 353 56.80 48.43 -59.83
C ASN A 353 55.74 48.42 -60.95
N ALA A 354 55.04 49.55 -61.09
CA ALA A 354 55.15 50.54 -62.20
C ALA A 354 54.01 51.58 -62.02
N ALA A 355 54.29 52.84 -61.64
CA ALA A 355 54.70 53.98 -62.48
C ALA A 355 53.55 54.68 -63.23
N SER A 356 53.49 56.01 -62.98
CA SER A 356 52.80 57.12 -63.71
C SER A 356 51.54 57.67 -63.07
#